data_AF-A0A1B9M8D2-F1
#
_entry.id   AF-A0A1B9M8D2-F1
#
_cell.length_a   1.000
_cell.length_b   1.000
_cell.length_c   1.000
_cell.angle_alpha   90.00
_cell.angle_beta   90.00
_cell.angle_gamma   90.00
#
_symmetry.space_group_name_H-M   'P 1'
#
loop_
_entity.id
_entity.type
_entity.pdbx_description
1 polymer ?
#
loop_
_entity_poly.entity_id
_entity_poly.type
_entity_poly.pdbx_seq_one_letter_code
_entity_poly.pdbx_strand_id
1 'polypeptide(L)'
;MHKLNMSHIDFLILICFAFAVHFGYNNYQEKKQLQKDKAELFGKIEQLNQRIAKNNQIISDNEQSKRELENQSLERQEQINEQLKNNDCANERVPSVISNSLYNRAKGLRQSTDTSKSIK
;
A
#
# COMPACT_ATOMS: atom_id res chain seq x y z
N MET A 1 -62.41 2.57 41.42
CA MET A 1 -61.46 3.37 40.62
C MET A 1 -60.79 4.38 41.54
N HIS A 2 -59.58 4.09 42.04
CA HIS A 2 -58.83 5.05 42.84
C HIS A 2 -58.18 6.07 41.90
N LYS A 3 -58.64 7.33 41.97
CA LYS A 3 -57.99 8.46 41.31
C LYS A 3 -56.69 8.74 42.08
N LEU A 4 -55.55 8.38 41.49
CA LEU A 4 -54.24 8.74 42.03
C LEU A 4 -54.03 10.24 41.82
N ASN A 5 -54.24 11.04 42.86
CA ASN A 5 -53.80 12.44 42.88
C ASN A 5 -52.29 12.44 43.13
N MET A 6 -51.53 12.29 42.05
CA MET A 6 -50.07 12.24 42.09
C MET A 6 -49.53 13.66 42.32
N SER A 7 -48.69 13.85 43.33
CA SER A 7 -48.08 15.15 43.61
C SER A 7 -47.11 15.54 42.49
N HIS A 8 -46.94 16.85 42.23
CA HIS A 8 -45.91 17.35 41.30
C HIS A 8 -44.50 16.83 41.65
N ILE A 9 -44.24 16.56 42.93
CA ILE A 9 -42.96 16.00 43.40
C ILE A 9 -42.79 14.55 42.93
N ASP A 10 -43.83 13.72 43.01
CA ASP A 10 -43.78 12.31 42.59
C ASP A 10 -43.54 12.18 41.07
N PHE A 11 -44.12 13.09 40.29
CA PHE A 11 -43.90 13.16 38.85
C PHE A 11 -42.45 13.55 38.49
N LEU A 12 -41.87 14.51 39.20
CA LEU A 12 -40.46 14.89 39.02
C LEU A 12 -39.51 13.73 39.36
N ILE A 13 -39.80 12.97 40.42
CA ILE A 13 -39.00 11.79 40.79
C ILE A 13 -39.03 10.74 39.68
N LEU A 14 -40.21 10.45 39.12
CA LEU A 14 -40.37 9.51 38.01
C LEU A 14 -39.59 9.95 36.76
N ILE A 15 -39.64 11.24 36.41
CA ILE A 15 -38.88 11.80 35.29
C ILE A 15 -37.37 11.65 35.53
N CYS A 16 -36.88 12.03 36.71
CA CYS A 16 -35.46 11.89 37.05
C CYS A 16 -34.99 10.42 36.97
N PHE A 17 -35.81 9.48 37.44
CA PHE A 17 -35.51 8.05 37.32
C PHE A 17 -35.47 7.58 35.86
N ALA A 18 -36.44 7.99 35.03
CA ALA A 18 -36.46 7.66 33.61
C ALA A 18 -35.22 8.20 32.88
N PHE A 19 -34.81 9.44 33.18
CA PHE A 19 -33.58 10.03 32.64
C PHE A 19 -32.32 9.29 33.11
N ALA A 20 -32.23 8.92 34.39
CA ALA A 20 -31.09 8.19 34.92
C ALA A 20 -30.95 6.81 34.25
N VAL A 21 -32.05 6.10 34.04
CA VAL A 21 -32.07 4.80 33.35
C VAL A 21 -31.68 4.96 31.88
N HIS A 22 -32.24 5.95 31.18
CA HIS A 22 -31.91 6.23 29.78
C HIS A 22 -30.42 6.59 29.60
N PHE A 23 -29.91 7.48 30.46
CA PHE A 23 -28.50 7.87 30.44
C PHE A 23 -27.59 6.68 30.76
N GLY A 24 -27.92 5.88 31.76
CA GLY A 24 -27.17 4.67 32.10
C GLY A 24 -27.11 3.66 30.94
N TYR A 25 -28.23 3.43 30.27
CA TYR A 25 -28.29 2.53 29.11
C TYR A 25 -27.46 3.03 27.92
N ASN A 26 -27.59 4.31 27.56
CA ASN A 26 -26.79 4.90 26.48
C ASN A 26 -25.29 4.83 26.76
N ASN A 27 -24.86 5.19 27.98
CA ASN A 27 -23.45 5.10 28.35
C ASN A 27 -22.91 3.66 28.30
N TYR A 28 -23.73 2.67 28.68
CA TYR A 28 -23.33 1.27 28.58
C TYR A 28 -23.16 0.84 27.12
N GLN A 29 -24.11 1.19 26.25
CA GLN A 29 -24.04 0.86 24.82
C GLN A 29 -22.88 1.56 24.13
N GLU A 30 -22.66 2.85 24.40
CA GLU A 30 -21.52 3.60 23.88
C GLU A 30 -20.20 2.97 24.30
N LYS A 31 -20.03 2.62 25.58
CA LYS A 31 -18.81 1.94 26.06
C LYS A 31 -18.58 0.61 25.34
N LYS A 32 -19.65 -0.15 25.08
CA LYS A 32 -19.58 -1.43 24.37
C LYS A 32 -19.20 -1.25 22.90
N GLN A 33 -19.75 -0.23 22.23
CA GLN A 33 -19.36 0.12 20.85
C GLN A 33 -17.91 0.58 20.81
N LEU A 34 -17.51 1.47 21.72
CA LEU A 34 -16.13 1.97 21.78
C LEU A 34 -15.11 0.84 21.98
N GLN A 35 -15.44 -0.18 22.78
CA GLN A 35 -14.58 -1.36 22.94
C GLN A 35 -14.46 -2.18 21.65
N LYS A 36 -15.56 -2.35 20.91
CA LYS A 36 -15.55 -3.04 19.61
C LYS A 36 -14.73 -2.27 18.58
N ASP A 37 -14.96 -0.96 18.47
CA ASP A 37 -14.25 -0.10 17.51
C ASP A 37 -12.75 -0.08 17.80
N LYS A 38 -12.36 -0.04 19.08
CA LYS A 38 -10.96 -0.18 19.50
C LYS A 38 -10.38 -1.52 19.06
N ALA A 39 -11.07 -2.63 19.32
CA ALA A 39 -10.60 -3.95 18.94
C ALA A 39 -10.46 -4.08 17.41
N GLU A 40 -11.42 -3.56 16.65
CA GLU A 40 -11.37 -3.53 15.19
C GLU A 40 -10.19 -2.67 14.69
N LEU A 41 -9.98 -1.49 15.28
CA LEU A 41 -8.88 -0.61 14.91
C LEU A 41 -7.52 -1.24 15.21
N PHE A 42 -7.36 -1.88 16.37
CA PHE A 42 -6.15 -2.65 16.68
C PHE A 42 -5.91 -3.77 15.66
N GLY A 43 -6.97 -4.49 15.28
CA GLY A 43 -6.88 -5.52 14.23
C GLY A 43 -6.42 -4.96 12.88
N LYS A 44 -6.96 -3.80 12.47
CA LYS A 44 -6.55 -3.11 11.23
C LYS A 44 -5.10 -2.63 11.29
N ILE A 45 -4.66 -2.10 12.44
CA ILE A 45 -3.27 -1.66 12.64
C ILE A 45 -2.31 -2.86 12.54
N GLU A 46 -2.65 -3.98 13.17
CA GLU A 46 -1.82 -5.19 13.11
C GLU A 46 -1.69 -5.73 11.68
N GLN A 47 -2.80 -5.81 10.95
CA GLN A 47 -2.79 -6.20 9.54
C GLN A 47 -1.98 -5.23 8.68
N LEU A 48 -2.06 -3.93 8.95
CA LEU A 48 -1.28 -2.92 8.24
C LEU A 48 0.22 -3.08 8.50
N ASN A 49 0.62 -3.28 9.76
CA ASN A 49 2.01 -3.52 10.13
C ASN A 49 2.59 -4.76 9.44
N GLN A 50 1.83 -5.86 9.39
CA GLN A 50 2.24 -7.08 8.67
C GLN A 50 2.42 -6.83 7.17
N ARG A 51 1.51 -6.07 6.54
CA ARG A 51 1.64 -5.69 5.13
C ARG A 51 2.85 -4.81 4.88
N ILE A 52 3.12 -3.84 5.76
CA ILE A 52 4.30 -2.97 5.66
C ILE A 52 5.58 -3.80 5.77
N ALA A 53 5.67 -4.70 6.75
CA ALA A 53 6.84 -5.57 6.91
C ALA A 53 7.09 -6.44 5.66
N LYS A 54 6.03 -7.06 5.12
CA LYS A 54 6.12 -7.85 3.88
C LYS A 54 6.55 -7.01 2.69
N ASN A 55 5.99 -5.81 2.53
CA ASN A 55 6.33 -4.93 1.42
C ASN A 55 7.78 -4.44 1.51
N ASN A 56 8.27 -4.10 2.71
CA ASN A 56 9.65 -3.68 2.91
C ASN A 56 10.63 -4.81 2.56
N GLN A 57 10.28 -6.05 2.90
CA GLN A 57 11.08 -7.22 2.49
C GLN A 57 11.13 -7.35 0.96
N ILE A 58 9.99 -7.26 0.28
CA ILE A 58 9.92 -7.32 -1.19
C ILE A 58 10.76 -6.20 -1.83
N ILE A 59 10.74 -4.99 -1.27
CA ILE A 59 11.55 -3.87 -1.78
C ILE A 59 13.04 -4.18 -1.63
N SER A 60 13.46 -4.67 -0.47
CA SER A 60 14.85 -5.05 -0.22
C SER A 60 15.32 -6.15 -1.18
N ASP A 61 14.51 -7.19 -1.38
CA ASP A 61 14.82 -8.30 -2.29
C ASP A 61 14.93 -7.79 -3.74
N ASN A 62 14.00 -6.93 -4.17
CA ASN A 62 14.02 -6.34 -5.50
C ASN A 62 15.23 -5.42 -5.73
N GLU A 63 15.64 -4.65 -4.73
CA GLU A 63 16.84 -3.81 -4.81
C GLU A 63 18.10 -4.65 -4.95
N GLN A 64 18.20 -5.77 -4.22
CA GLN A 64 19.31 -6.71 -4.37
C GLN A 64 19.33 -7.34 -5.76
N SER A 65 18.21 -7.91 -6.20
CA SER A 65 18.09 -8.52 -7.53
C SER A 65 18.40 -7.51 -8.66
N LYS A 66 18.04 -6.24 -8.49
CA LYS A 66 18.38 -5.18 -9.44
C LYS A 66 19.90 -5.03 -9.56
N ARG A 67 20.64 -4.98 -8.46
CA ARG A 67 22.10 -4.88 -8.47
C ARG A 67 22.75 -6.11 -9.10
N GLU A 68 22.24 -7.30 -8.79
CA GLU A 68 22.73 -8.54 -9.38
C GLU A 68 22.53 -8.56 -10.90
N LEU A 69 21.35 -8.16 -11.38
CA LEU A 69 21.07 -8.05 -12.82
C LEU A 69 21.92 -6.99 -13.51
N GLU A 70 22.17 -5.84 -12.87
CA GLU A 70 23.05 -4.79 -13.39
C GLU A 70 24.49 -5.32 -13.53
N ASN A 71 25.01 -6.02 -12.52
CA ASN A 71 26.35 -6.63 -12.57
C ASN A 71 26.45 -7.70 -13.67
N GLN A 72 25.47 -8.60 -13.77
CA GLN A 72 25.43 -9.61 -14.84
C GLN A 72 25.28 -8.99 -16.23
N SER A 73 24.57 -7.87 -16.34
CA SER A 73 24.46 -7.13 -17.60
C SER A 73 25.79 -6.47 -17.96
N LEU A 74 26.54 -5.96 -16.98
CA LEU A 74 27.85 -5.35 -17.21
C LEU A 74 28.87 -6.41 -17.64
N GLU A 75 28.96 -7.53 -16.91
CA GLU A 75 29.87 -8.64 -17.22
C GLU A 75 29.63 -9.17 -18.64
N ARG A 76 28.36 -9.38 -19.03
CA ARG A 76 28.04 -9.82 -20.39
C ARG A 76 28.40 -8.79 -21.46
N GLN A 77 28.23 -7.50 -21.17
CA GLN A 77 28.65 -6.44 -22.09
C GLN A 77 30.17 -6.41 -22.27
N GLU A 78 30.93 -6.59 -21.19
CA GLU A 78 32.39 -6.69 -21.25
C GLU A 78 32.83 -7.92 -22.05
N GLN A 79 32.22 -9.09 -21.82
CA GLN A 79 32.50 -10.31 -22.58
C GLN A 79 32.20 -10.13 -24.08
N ILE A 80 31.07 -9.53 -24.43
CA ILE A 80 30.72 -9.23 -25.83
C ILE A 80 31.75 -8.25 -26.42
N ASN A 81 32.11 -7.20 -25.68
CA ASN A 81 33.07 -6.21 -26.16
C ASN A 81 34.44 -6.84 -26.44
N GLU A 82 34.94 -7.71 -25.57
CA GLU A 82 36.18 -8.45 -25.80
C GLU A 82 36.09 -9.38 -27.01
N GLN A 83 34.95 -10.05 -27.24
CA GLN A 83 34.75 -10.89 -28.43
C GLN A 83 34.69 -10.07 -29.73
N LEU A 84 34.16 -8.85 -29.70
CA LEU A 84 33.98 -8.01 -30.88
C LEU A 84 35.20 -7.11 -31.18
N LYS A 85 36.07 -6.87 -30.21
CA LYS A 85 37.21 -5.93 -30.30
C LYS A 85 38.09 -6.12 -31.55
N ASN A 86 38.31 -7.36 -31.97
CA ASN A 86 39.14 -7.70 -33.13
C ASN A 86 38.33 -8.29 -34.29
N ASN A 87 37.01 -8.07 -34.33
CA ASN A 87 36.14 -8.59 -35.39
C ASN A 87 35.95 -7.53 -36.48
N ASP A 88 36.45 -7.79 -37.68
CA ASP A 88 36.41 -6.83 -38.79
C ASP A 88 34.98 -6.42 -39.18
N CYS A 89 34.05 -7.40 -39.23
CA CYS A 89 32.64 -7.15 -39.53
C CYS A 89 31.96 -6.29 -38.46
N ALA A 90 32.28 -6.51 -37.18
CA ALA A 90 31.73 -5.71 -36.08
C ALA A 90 32.30 -4.28 -36.04
N ASN A 91 33.49 -4.07 -36.59
CA ASN A 91 34.14 -2.77 -36.69
C ASN A 91 33.67 -1.94 -37.91
N GLU A 92 32.88 -2.53 -38.81
CA GLU A 92 32.27 -1.80 -39.91
C GLU A 92 31.16 -0.86 -39.44
N ARG A 93 30.98 0.25 -40.15
CA ARG A 93 29.95 1.23 -39.84
C ARG A 93 28.56 0.66 -40.13
N VAL A 94 27.76 0.49 -39.09
CA VAL A 94 26.35 0.10 -39.22
C VAL A 94 25.57 1.19 -40.00
N PRO A 95 24.83 0.83 -41.07
CA PRO A 95 23.99 1.78 -41.81
C PRO A 95 22.98 2.50 -40.91
N SER A 96 22.76 3.79 -41.19
CA SER A 96 21.93 4.69 -40.36
C SER A 96 20.49 4.22 -40.18
N VAL A 97 19.92 3.52 -41.18
CA VAL A 97 18.56 2.97 -41.12
C VAL A 97 18.45 1.89 -40.04
N ILE A 98 19.46 1.03 -39.94
CA ILE A 98 19.48 -0.07 -38.97
C ILE A 98 19.75 0.48 -37.56
N SER A 99 20.72 1.37 -37.39
CA SER A 99 21.01 1.97 -36.08
C SER A 99 19.84 2.79 -35.54
N ASN A 100 19.11 3.53 -36.39
CA ASN A 100 17.89 4.24 -35.98
C ASN A 100 16.78 3.28 -35.55
N SER A 101 16.59 2.16 -36.24
CA SER A 101 15.62 1.13 -35.85
C SER A 101 15.95 0.53 -34.48
N LEU A 102 17.23 0.17 -34.25
CA LEU A 102 17.71 -0.35 -32.97
C LEU A 102 17.55 0.68 -31.85
N TYR A 103 17.87 1.96 -32.11
CA TYR A 103 17.67 3.05 -31.17
C TYR A 103 16.21 3.19 -30.75
N ASN A 104 15.28 3.21 -31.71
CA ASN A 104 13.85 3.31 -31.43
C ASN A 104 13.33 2.11 -30.65
N ARG A 105 13.80 0.89 -30.96
CA ARG A 105 13.47 -0.31 -30.19
C ARG A 105 13.96 -0.20 -28.75
N ALA A 106 15.21 0.20 -28.54
CA ALA A 106 15.78 0.39 -27.20
C ALA A 106 15.03 1.49 -26.41
N LYS A 107 14.65 2.58 -27.08
CA LYS A 107 13.82 3.64 -26.50
C LYS A 107 12.45 3.14 -26.08
N GLY A 108 11.78 2.34 -26.92
CA GLY A 108 10.48 1.75 -26.61
C GLY A 108 10.53 0.80 -25.43
N LEU A 109 11.57 -0.02 -25.33
CA LEU A 109 11.78 -0.92 -24.18
C LEU A 109 11.91 -0.13 -22.88
N ARG A 110 12.70 0.96 -22.84
CA ARG A 110 12.85 1.80 -21.63
C ARG A 110 11.55 2.49 -21.20
N GLN A 111 10.72 2.91 -22.14
CA GLN A 111 9.44 3.56 -21.85
C GLN A 111 8.38 2.57 -21.36
N SER A 112 8.38 1.34 -21.86
CA SER A 112 7.42 0.30 -21.45
C SER A 112 7.61 -0.18 -20.01
N THR A 113 8.82 -0.05 -19.46
CA THR A 113 9.13 -0.43 -18.07
C THR A 113 8.93 0.70 -17.07
N ASP A 114 8.63 1.92 -17.54
CA ASP A 114 8.37 3.08 -16.68
C ASP A 114 6.93 3.05 -16.16
N THR A 115 6.67 2.18 -15.19
CA THR A 115 5.37 2.05 -14.51
C THR A 115 5.03 3.23 -13.60
N SER A 116 5.93 4.23 -13.45
CA SER A 116 5.70 5.44 -12.65
C SER A 116 4.48 6.25 -13.11
N LYS A 117 4.07 6.13 -14.38
CA LYS A 117 2.91 6.83 -14.95
C LYS A 117 1.58 6.09 -14.84
N SER A 118 1.58 4.81 -14.45
CA SER A 118 0.37 3.98 -14.40
C SER A 118 -0.33 3.96 -13.03
N ILE A 119 0.18 4.71 -12.06
CA ILE A 119 -0.49 4.91 -10.76
C ILE A 119 -1.31 6.19 -10.89
N LYS A 120 -2.58 6.07 -11.29
CA LYS A 120 -3.56 7.15 -11.27
C LYS A 120 -4.84 6.65 -10.65
#